data_AF-A0A2E2RN86-F1
#
_entry.id   AF-A0A2E2RN86-F1
#
_cell.length_a   1.000
_cell.length_b   1.000
_cell.length_c   1.000
_cell.angle_alpha   90.00
_cell.angle_beta   90.00
_cell.angle_gamma   90.00
#
_symmetry.space_group_name_H-M   'P 1'
#
loop_
_entity.id
_entity.type
_entity.pdbx_description
1 polymer ?
#
loop_
_entity_poly.entity_id
_entity_poly.type
_entity_poly.pdbx_seq_one_letter_code
_entity_poly.pdbx_strand_id
1 'polypeptide(L)'
;MSALTDTFLADIAGLDPELEKVRLETLAYWNEETPPLTIAYADIGRAIVQHHDRFDADMRRNIYARIEEGMVSPDELLRTAVATGMIEAMSGRAGRLGTWETIRAFFGPASLYHADWWHNG
;
A
#
# COMPACT_ATOMS: atom_id res chain seq x y z
N MET A 1 13.73 -3.24 9.97
CA MET A 1 12.62 -2.27 9.81
C MET A 1 12.26 -1.72 11.19
N SER A 2 11.56 -0.58 11.30
CA SER A 2 11.07 -0.13 12.61
C SER A 2 9.87 -0.99 13.02
N ALA A 3 9.67 -1.19 14.33
CA ALA A 3 8.52 -1.97 14.82
C ALA A 3 7.18 -1.42 14.30
N LEU A 4 7.05 -0.09 14.19
CA LEU A 4 5.83 0.55 13.70
C LEU A 4 5.58 0.27 12.21
N THR A 5 6.61 0.37 11.36
CA THR A 5 6.49 0.07 9.93
C THR A 5 6.18 -1.40 9.66
N ASP A 6 6.69 -2.31 10.49
CA ASP A 6 6.43 -3.74 10.37
C ASP A 6 5.01 -4.08 10.81
N THR A 7 4.57 -3.57 11.96
CA THR A 7 3.20 -3.75 12.45
C THR A 7 2.19 -3.19 11.46
N PHE A 8 2.42 -1.98 10.95
CA PHE A 8 1.51 -1.38 9.97
C PHE A 8 1.36 -2.22 8.70
N LEU A 9 2.47 -2.71 8.15
CA LEU A 9 2.44 -3.52 6.93
C LEU A 9 1.77 -4.88 7.18
N ALA A 10 2.03 -5.50 8.33
CA ALA A 10 1.38 -6.74 8.74
C ALA A 10 -0.12 -6.54 8.98
N ASP A 11 -0.53 -5.42 9.57
CA ASP A 11 -1.94 -5.10 9.82
C ASP A 11 -2.72 -4.93 8.51
N ILE A 12 -2.15 -4.25 7.50
CA ILE A 12 -2.77 -4.14 6.17
C ILE A 12 -2.81 -5.50 5.48
N ALA A 13 -1.70 -6.23 5.48
CA ALA A 13 -1.63 -7.52 4.80
C ALA A 13 -2.60 -8.54 5.42
N GLY A 14 -2.75 -8.52 6.74
CA GLY A 14 -3.67 -9.39 7.48
C GLY A 14 -5.16 -9.13 7.24
N LEU A 15 -5.52 -8.06 6.49
CA LEU A 15 -6.91 -7.78 6.12
C LEU A 15 -7.45 -8.78 5.09
N ASP A 16 -6.59 -9.34 4.24
CA ASP A 16 -7.01 -10.26 3.18
C ASP A 16 -5.97 -11.36 2.95
N PRO A 17 -6.39 -12.64 2.77
CA PRO A 17 -5.45 -13.75 2.60
C PRO A 17 -4.48 -13.61 1.42
N GLU A 18 -4.87 -12.95 0.32
CA GLU A 18 -3.96 -12.75 -0.82
C GLU A 18 -2.93 -11.67 -0.52
N LEU A 19 -3.28 -10.64 0.26
CA LEU A 19 -2.33 -9.62 0.69
C LEU A 19 -1.31 -10.20 1.68
N GLU A 20 -1.77 -11.02 2.64
CA GLU A 20 -0.88 -11.72 3.55
C GLU A 20 0.05 -12.69 2.83
N LYS A 21 -0.48 -13.42 1.84
CA LYS A 21 0.34 -14.26 0.97
C LYS A 21 1.45 -13.46 0.29
N VAL A 22 1.13 -12.30 -0.30
CA VAL A 22 2.14 -11.42 -0.93
C VAL A 22 3.20 -10.99 0.09
N ARG A 23 2.80 -10.61 1.31
CA ARG A 23 3.75 -10.24 2.36
C ARG A 23 4.72 -11.39 2.68
N LEU A 24 4.20 -12.61 2.83
CA LEU A 24 4.99 -13.80 3.14
C LEU A 24 5.91 -14.19 1.98
N GLU A 25 5.43 -14.09 0.74
CA GLU A 25 6.25 -14.34 -0.46
C GLU A 25 7.38 -13.33 -0.60
N THR A 26 7.10 -12.04 -0.36
CA THR A 26 8.14 -11.01 -0.30
C THR A 26 9.15 -11.36 0.79
N LEU A 27 8.74 -11.67 2.02
CA LEU A 27 9.68 -12.05 3.09
C LEU A 27 10.51 -13.29 2.74
N ALA A 28 9.90 -14.31 2.15
CA ALA A 28 10.58 -15.54 1.76
C ALA A 28 11.63 -15.30 0.66
N TYR A 29 11.36 -14.39 -0.28
CA TYR A 29 12.31 -14.03 -1.35
C TYR A 29 13.62 -13.47 -0.81
N TRP A 30 13.57 -12.72 0.31
CA TRP A 30 14.76 -12.14 0.93
C TRP A 30 15.52 -13.12 1.83
N ASN A 31 15.09 -14.38 1.94
CA ASN A 31 15.83 -15.50 2.55
C ASN A 31 16.55 -15.13 3.87
N GLU A 32 15.76 -14.80 4.90
CA GLU A 32 16.19 -14.35 6.24
C GLU A 32 16.71 -12.90 6.33
N GLU A 33 16.97 -12.24 5.20
CA GLU A 33 17.20 -10.80 5.19
C GLU A 33 15.88 -10.03 5.27
N THR A 34 15.96 -8.82 5.83
CA THR A 34 14.81 -7.92 5.88
C THR A 34 14.68 -7.20 4.55
N PRO A 35 13.54 -7.28 3.83
CA PRO A 35 13.35 -6.53 2.59
C PRO A 35 13.50 -5.01 2.84
N PRO A 36 13.99 -4.25 1.86
CA PRO A 36 13.87 -2.80 1.87
C PRO A 36 12.41 -2.40 2.04
N LEU A 37 12.14 -1.45 2.94
CA LEU A 37 10.79 -0.98 3.27
C LEU A 37 9.99 -0.60 2.02
N THR A 38 10.63 0.11 1.10
CA THR A 38 10.02 0.55 -0.15
C THR A 38 9.56 -0.62 -1.02
N ILE A 39 10.31 -1.72 -1.06
CA ILE A 39 9.94 -2.93 -1.82
C ILE A 39 8.76 -3.64 -1.14
N ALA A 40 8.84 -3.84 0.17
CA ALA A 40 7.79 -4.52 0.92
C ALA A 40 6.44 -3.77 0.82
N TYR A 41 6.46 -2.44 0.94
CA TYR A 41 5.29 -1.60 0.78
C TYR A 41 4.79 -1.55 -0.67
N ALA A 42 5.71 -1.56 -1.65
CA ALA A 42 5.35 -1.56 -3.08
C ALA A 42 4.64 -2.85 -3.51
N ASP A 43 5.08 -4.00 -3.03
CA ASP A 43 4.46 -5.28 -3.37
C ASP A 43 3.04 -5.36 -2.82
N ILE A 44 2.82 -4.93 -1.58
CA ILE A 44 1.47 -4.82 -1.01
C ILE A 44 0.62 -3.79 -1.76
N GLY A 45 1.16 -2.61 -2.07
CA GLY A 45 0.44 -1.59 -2.84
C GLY A 45 -0.03 -2.10 -4.21
N ARG A 46 0.84 -2.82 -4.93
CA ARG A 46 0.47 -3.45 -6.21
C ARG A 46 -0.60 -4.51 -6.04
N ALA A 47 -0.51 -5.32 -4.99
CA ALA A 47 -1.48 -6.37 -4.68
C ALA A 47 -2.87 -5.79 -4.36
N ILE A 48 -2.93 -4.69 -3.61
CA ILE A 48 -4.18 -3.97 -3.32
C ILE A 48 -4.88 -3.54 -4.62
N VAL A 49 -4.14 -2.96 -5.57
CA VAL A 49 -4.73 -2.57 -6.87
C VAL A 49 -5.16 -3.79 -7.68
N GLN A 50 -4.33 -4.85 -7.70
CA GLN A 50 -4.59 -6.06 -8.47
C GLN A 50 -5.81 -6.85 -7.96
N HIS A 51 -6.07 -6.79 -6.66
CA HIS A 51 -7.18 -7.51 -6.02
C HIS A 51 -8.34 -6.59 -5.62
N HIS A 52 -8.29 -5.30 -5.99
CA HIS A 52 -9.27 -4.29 -5.60
C HIS A 52 -10.71 -4.75 -5.81
N ASP A 53 -11.00 -5.33 -6.98
CA ASP A 53 -12.36 -5.75 -7.35
C ASP A 53 -12.86 -6.99 -6.59
N ARG A 54 -11.97 -7.77 -5.97
CA ARG A 54 -12.32 -8.92 -5.11
C ARG A 54 -12.72 -8.49 -3.71
N PHE A 55 -12.22 -7.35 -3.24
CA PHE A 55 -12.57 -6.82 -1.93
C PHE A 55 -14.01 -6.30 -1.94
N ASP A 56 -14.76 -6.55 -0.87
CA ASP A 56 -16.04 -5.89 -0.67
C ASP A 56 -15.86 -4.39 -0.33
N ALA A 57 -16.96 -3.66 -0.28
CA ALA A 57 -16.92 -2.21 -0.08
C ALA A 57 -16.34 -1.81 1.29
N ASP A 58 -16.59 -2.59 2.34
CA ASP A 58 -16.11 -2.29 3.68
C ASP A 58 -14.61 -2.57 3.80
N MET A 59 -14.15 -3.67 3.19
CA MET A 59 -12.73 -3.99 3.08
C MET A 59 -11.97 -2.92 2.30
N ARG A 60 -12.49 -2.45 1.16
CA ARG A 60 -11.88 -1.32 0.42
C ARG A 60 -11.78 -0.09 1.31
N ARG A 61 -12.86 0.34 1.97
CA ARG A 61 -12.79 1.50 2.87
C ARG A 61 -11.75 1.31 3.97
N ASN A 62 -11.69 0.13 4.55
CA ASN A 62 -10.80 -0.20 5.65
C ASN A 62 -9.31 -0.18 5.24
N ILE A 63 -8.98 -0.68 4.05
CA ILE A 63 -7.61 -0.63 3.50
C ILE A 63 -7.19 0.82 3.27
N TYR A 64 -8.01 1.60 2.57
CA TYR A 64 -7.65 2.97 2.19
C TYR A 64 -7.66 3.92 3.40
N ALA A 65 -8.48 3.67 4.40
CA ALA A 65 -8.43 4.39 5.68
C ALA A 65 -7.07 4.17 6.39
N ARG A 66 -6.57 2.92 6.45
CA ARG A 66 -5.24 2.65 7.00
C ARG A 66 -4.13 3.32 6.21
N ILE A 67 -4.22 3.34 4.87
CA ILE A 67 -3.26 4.04 4.02
C ILE A 67 -3.23 5.54 4.37
N GLU A 68 -4.40 6.17 4.54
CA GLU A 68 -4.50 7.56 4.95
C GLU A 68 -3.90 7.78 6.35
N GLU A 69 -4.20 6.92 7.32
CA GLU A 69 -3.62 6.97 8.68
C GLU A 69 -2.08 6.89 8.63
N GLY A 70 -1.53 6.00 7.81
CA GLY A 70 -0.09 5.90 7.60
C GLY A 70 0.50 7.15 6.95
N MET A 71 -0.23 7.78 6.02
CA MET A 71 0.18 9.01 5.35
C MET A 71 0.19 10.23 6.27
N VAL A 72 -0.73 10.30 7.24
CA VAL A 72 -0.80 11.40 8.22
C VAL A 72 -0.05 11.10 9.53
N SER A 73 0.65 9.97 9.59
CA SER A 73 1.42 9.56 10.77
C SER A 73 2.49 10.60 11.14
N PRO A 74 2.69 10.87 12.45
CA PRO A 74 3.82 11.69 12.90
C PRO A 74 5.17 11.00 12.67
N ASP A 75 5.18 9.66 12.51
CA ASP A 75 6.38 8.90 12.20
C ASP A 75 6.78 9.09 10.73
N GLU A 76 7.91 9.76 10.52
CA GLU A 76 8.42 10.09 9.19
C GLU A 76 8.78 8.86 8.36
N LEU A 77 9.28 7.80 9.01
CA LEU A 77 9.67 6.58 8.31
C LEU A 77 8.44 5.85 7.79
N LEU A 78 7.39 5.71 8.60
CA LEU A 78 6.10 5.14 8.18
C LEU A 78 5.47 5.97 7.07
N ARG A 79 5.38 7.30 7.26
CA ARG A 79 4.83 8.19 6.24
C ARG A 79 5.58 8.07 4.92
N THR A 80 6.91 7.98 4.95
CA THR A 80 7.73 7.81 3.75
C THR A 80 7.54 6.44 3.09
N ALA A 81 7.46 5.37 3.88
CA ALA A 81 7.23 4.02 3.36
C ALA A 81 5.84 3.90 2.70
N VAL A 82 4.82 4.52 3.29
CA VAL A 82 3.47 4.59 2.71
C VAL A 82 3.45 5.43 1.44
N ALA A 83 3.99 6.65 1.48
CA ALA A 83 4.03 7.54 0.33
C ALA A 83 4.77 6.92 -0.86
N THR A 84 6.07 6.66 -0.66
CA THR A 84 6.97 6.28 -1.76
C THR A 84 6.95 4.79 -2.07
N GLY A 85 6.79 3.94 -1.05
CA GLY A 85 6.70 2.51 -1.23
C GLY A 85 5.34 2.09 -1.75
N MET A 86 4.26 2.46 -1.04
CA MET A 86 2.92 1.92 -1.32
C MET A 86 2.14 2.75 -2.34
N ILE A 87 1.94 4.04 -2.09
CA ILE A 87 1.06 4.89 -2.91
C ILE A 87 1.61 5.05 -4.33
N GLU A 88 2.89 5.35 -4.50
CA GLU A 88 3.50 5.43 -5.84
C GLU A 88 3.36 4.12 -6.63
N ALA A 89 3.55 2.98 -5.96
CA ALA A 89 3.38 1.66 -6.57
C ALA A 89 1.92 1.38 -6.95
N MET A 90 0.96 1.81 -6.12
CA MET A 90 -0.47 1.76 -6.44
C MET A 90 -0.78 2.61 -7.66
N SER A 91 -0.36 3.88 -7.68
CA SER A 91 -0.59 4.80 -8.80
C SER A 91 -0.01 4.27 -10.12
N GLY A 92 1.22 3.77 -10.09
CA GLY A 92 1.85 3.16 -11.26
C GLY A 92 1.14 1.90 -11.73
N ARG A 93 0.69 1.04 -10.80
CA ARG A 93 -0.06 -0.18 -11.14
C ARG A 93 -1.44 0.13 -11.71
N ALA A 94 -2.16 1.07 -11.10
CA ALA A 94 -3.49 1.49 -11.52
C ALA A 94 -3.46 2.17 -12.90
N GLY A 95 -2.45 3.01 -13.15
CA GLY A 95 -2.21 3.59 -14.48
C GLY A 95 -1.99 2.52 -15.55
N ARG A 96 -1.16 1.51 -15.28
CA ARG A 96 -0.92 0.39 -16.21
C ARG A 96 -2.14 -0.48 -16.47
N LEU A 97 -3.02 -0.63 -15.48
CA LEU A 97 -4.25 -1.43 -15.60
C LEU A 97 -5.44 -0.63 -16.13
N GLY A 98 -5.31 0.69 -16.30
CA GLY A 98 -6.42 1.57 -16.68
C GLY A 98 -7.50 1.72 -15.59
N THR A 99 -7.16 1.44 -14.33
CA THR A 99 -8.09 1.48 -13.18
C THR A 99 -7.91 2.70 -12.30
N TRP A 100 -7.12 3.69 -12.74
CA TRP A 100 -6.78 4.89 -11.96
C TRP A 100 -8.01 5.60 -11.38
N GLU A 101 -9.02 5.92 -12.19
CA GLU A 101 -10.23 6.60 -11.73
C GLU A 101 -11.00 5.82 -10.66
N THR A 102 -10.99 4.49 -10.76
CA THR A 102 -11.61 3.62 -9.75
C THR A 102 -10.82 3.66 -8.44
N ILE A 103 -9.49 3.54 -8.50
CA ILE A 103 -8.61 3.48 -7.34
C ILE A 103 -8.56 4.83 -6.61
N ARG A 104 -8.43 5.92 -7.36
CA ARG A 104 -8.29 7.26 -6.77
C ARG A 104 -9.50 7.72 -5.98
N ALA A 105 -10.69 7.19 -6.30
CA ALA A 105 -11.93 7.51 -5.60
C ALA A 105 -11.96 7.01 -4.14
N PHE A 106 -11.05 6.11 -3.75
CA PHE A 106 -10.97 5.57 -2.39
C PHE A 106 -9.89 6.22 -1.53
N PHE A 107 -8.93 6.95 -2.11
CA PHE A 107 -7.90 7.62 -1.31
C PHE A 107 -8.49 8.70 -0.40
N GLY A 108 -7.90 8.84 0.79
CA GLY A 108 -8.13 9.99 1.66
C GLY A 108 -7.39 11.24 1.15
N PRO A 109 -7.60 12.41 1.77
CA PRO A 109 -7.05 13.67 1.27
C PRO A 109 -5.52 13.69 1.12
N ALA A 110 -4.77 13.20 2.11
CA ALA A 110 -3.30 13.24 2.08
C ALA A 110 -2.73 12.21 1.10
N SER A 111 -3.29 11.00 1.12
CA SER A 111 -2.89 9.93 0.20
C SER A 111 -3.24 10.28 -1.25
N LEU A 112 -4.41 10.88 -1.51
CA LEU A 112 -4.82 11.34 -2.83
C LEU A 112 -3.91 12.45 -3.35
N TYR A 113 -3.59 13.45 -2.52
CA TYR A 113 -2.70 14.54 -2.92
C TYR A 113 -1.34 14.01 -3.41
N HIS A 114 -0.77 13.04 -2.69
CA HIS A 114 0.49 12.41 -3.09
C HIS A 114 0.33 11.54 -4.34
N ALA A 115 -0.74 10.76 -4.42
CA ALA A 115 -1.02 9.87 -5.55
C ALA A 115 -1.24 10.64 -6.86
N ASP A 116 -1.99 11.75 -6.82
CA ASP A 116 -2.26 12.63 -7.98
C ASP A 116 -0.97 13.31 -8.48
N TRP A 117 -0.09 13.74 -7.56
CA TRP A 117 1.20 14.32 -7.94
C TRP A 117 2.07 13.31 -8.71
N TRP A 118 2.10 12.07 -8.24
CA TRP A 118 2.87 11.01 -8.89
C TRP A 118 2.26 10.51 -10.21
N HIS A 119 0.93 10.44 -10.30
CA HIS A 119 0.26 9.98 -11.52
C HIS A 119 0.36 10.98 -12.67
N ASN A 120 0.31 12.28 -12.38
CA ASN A 120 0.32 13.35 -13.37
C ASN A 120 1.73 13.94 -13.64
N GLY A 121 2.75 13.45 -12.93
CA GLY A 121 4.14 13.90 -13.02
C GLY A 121 4.95 13.27 -14.16
#